data_AF-A0A3A4J7J9-F1
#
_entry.id   AF-A0A3A4J7J9-F1
#
_cell.length_a   1.000
_cell.length_b   1.000
_cell.length_c   1.000
_cell.angle_alpha   90.00
_cell.angle_beta   90.00
_cell.angle_gamma   90.00
#
_symmetry.space_group_name_H-M   'P 1'
#
loop_
_entity.id
_entity.type
_entity.pdbx_description
1 polymer ?
#
loop_
_entity_poly.entity_id
_entity_poly.type
_entity_poly.pdbx_seq_one_letter_code
_entity_poly.pdbx_strand_id
1 'polypeptide(L)'
;MGVIYKLTPKIKEFIVKIKQKNATFSCRKISALTSAKFKNNISKSTVNSVLKNAGLSFPVGRRRKKRRGKVEASGLGAIFLKAADYLLGGAQLFSESVRDRLQSPPTHLLSKTEALIYGPLFFDLHTQPQVEHNSGLWPLISQTFNREDILSYLIEIERVKPLFVDVYKTISSIFKEVRYVKLTLSEDTNIFLDGQLHTIWSTPNIPYDFSTTTYNINSYINKYFRESQPFVLFTAPGYDVPIKEFFDLIKVLSSSEQATMKLAFYGNKSEELEATKIESGKRCFLFGLWPWQFTEHRKVKSLGEFRSYFCERLKENIYVANIEVELLQPKENKGVTLKGCALKLNIAEKIGLVVLSNFEYSQITPEQMLDAYVSRWPNLQEGFQDYSRKVELFTYTASSQRYFSAEQVHFDKEKLQTINDLLRYYLLLLDAYVKWHFFPSGFEENDFSFFREHFYGLRAKIKKEKQRIVFSFKPPSKYPFLKELEYVCRRVNEREVLLSQNVRLWCQI
;
A
#
# COMPACT_ATOMS: atom_id res chain seq x y z
N MET A 1 54.24 -14.62 -32.33
CA MET A 1 54.57 -13.18 -32.29
C MET A 1 53.47 -12.43 -33.03
N GLY A 2 52.64 -11.67 -32.30
CA GLY A 2 51.46 -11.00 -32.88
C GLY A 2 51.86 -9.78 -33.69
N VAL A 3 51.37 -9.68 -34.93
CA VAL A 3 51.52 -8.50 -35.78
C VAL A 3 50.90 -7.30 -35.06
N ILE A 4 51.74 -6.40 -34.55
CA ILE A 4 51.30 -5.12 -33.97
C ILE A 4 50.86 -4.25 -35.15
N TYR A 5 49.58 -4.32 -35.52
CA TYR A 5 49.00 -3.34 -36.43
C TYR A 5 49.12 -1.96 -35.78
N LYS A 6 50.08 -1.15 -36.26
CA LYS A 6 50.26 0.23 -35.81
C LYS A 6 48.99 0.99 -36.13
N LEU A 7 48.23 1.36 -35.10
CA LEU A 7 47.13 2.31 -35.19
C LEU A 7 47.62 3.59 -35.88
N THR A 8 47.04 3.92 -37.03
CA THR A 8 47.35 5.18 -37.71
C THR A 8 46.87 6.38 -36.87
N PRO A 9 47.54 7.55 -36.97
CA PRO A 9 47.16 8.76 -36.22
C PRO A 9 45.66 9.12 -36.42
N LYS A 10 45.17 8.99 -37.66
CA LYS A 10 43.78 9.22 -38.03
C LYS A 10 42.77 8.38 -37.24
N ILE A 11 43.11 7.13 -36.90
CA ILE A 11 42.24 6.25 -36.10
C ILE A 11 42.26 6.70 -34.63
N LYS A 12 43.42 7.08 -34.10
CA LYS A 12 43.55 7.59 -32.72
C LYS A 12 42.74 8.87 -32.51
N GLU A 13 42.87 9.83 -33.43
CA GLU A 13 42.11 11.08 -33.41
C GLU A 13 40.60 10.82 -33.47
N PHE A 14 40.15 9.88 -34.30
CA PHE A 14 38.73 9.53 -34.38
C PHE A 14 38.19 8.94 -33.07
N ILE A 15 38.94 8.05 -32.43
CA ILE A 15 38.57 7.47 -31.12
C ILE A 15 38.42 8.57 -30.07
N VAL A 16 39.37 9.50 -30.00
CA VAL A 16 39.37 10.65 -29.07
C VAL A 16 38.19 11.57 -29.35
N LYS A 17 37.97 11.94 -30.62
CA LYS A 17 36.87 12.83 -31.03
C LYS A 17 35.49 12.26 -30.73
N ILE A 18 35.28 10.95 -30.95
CA ILE A 18 34.02 10.28 -30.56
C ILE A 18 33.82 10.36 -29.05
N LYS A 19 34.87 10.10 -28.26
CA LYS A 19 34.77 10.09 -26.80
C LYS A 19 34.49 11.47 -26.24
N GLN A 20 35.11 12.52 -26.79
CA GLN A 20 34.85 13.90 -26.43
C GLN A 20 33.43 14.34 -26.79
N LYS A 21 32.94 13.98 -27.98
CA LYS A 21 31.56 14.30 -28.40
C LYS A 21 30.50 13.54 -27.59
N ASN A 22 30.81 12.33 -27.14
CA ASN A 22 29.88 11.45 -26.43
C ASN A 22 30.56 10.77 -25.23
N ALA A 23 30.67 11.49 -24.12
CA ALA A 23 31.35 11.00 -22.91
C ALA A 23 30.75 9.68 -22.36
N THR A 24 29.47 9.39 -22.63
CA THR A 24 28.75 8.19 -22.18
C THR A 24 29.11 6.91 -22.95
N PHE A 25 29.77 7.01 -24.11
CA PHE A 25 30.07 5.82 -24.92
C PHE A 25 31.10 4.91 -24.24
N SER A 26 30.79 3.61 -24.22
CA SER A 26 31.69 2.58 -23.71
C SER A 26 32.79 2.25 -24.73
N CYS A 27 33.95 1.76 -24.26
CA CYS A 27 35.05 1.36 -25.16
C CYS A 27 34.62 0.29 -26.17
N ARG A 28 33.62 -0.55 -25.85
CA ARG A 28 33.05 -1.54 -26.79
C ARG A 28 32.30 -0.88 -27.93
N LYS A 29 31.45 0.13 -27.62
CA LYS A 29 30.71 0.88 -28.63
C LYS A 29 31.67 1.67 -29.54
N ILE A 30 32.69 2.30 -28.96
CA ILE A 30 33.71 3.04 -29.72
C ILE A 30 34.54 2.08 -30.59
N SER A 31 34.90 0.91 -30.07
CA SER A 31 35.58 -0.14 -30.83
C SER A 31 34.75 -0.56 -32.05
N ALA A 32 33.47 -0.88 -31.88
CA ALA A 32 32.58 -1.25 -32.99
C ALA A 32 32.46 -0.14 -34.05
N LEU A 33 32.24 1.11 -33.62
CA LEU A 33 32.14 2.26 -34.54
C LEU A 33 33.44 2.53 -35.30
N THR A 34 34.58 2.38 -34.62
CA THR A 34 35.89 2.59 -35.24
C THR A 34 36.21 1.46 -36.21
N SER A 35 35.90 0.21 -35.85
CA SER A 35 36.09 -0.95 -36.73
C SER A 35 35.24 -0.85 -37.99
N ALA A 36 33.98 -0.45 -37.86
CA ALA A 36 33.08 -0.24 -38.99
C ALA A 36 33.58 0.87 -39.93
N LYS A 37 34.04 2.00 -39.39
CA LYS A 37 34.47 3.15 -40.19
C LYS A 37 35.75 2.90 -40.97
N PHE A 38 36.74 2.23 -40.37
CA PHE A 38 38.06 2.06 -40.97
C PHE A 38 38.27 0.67 -41.57
N LYS A 39 37.25 -0.19 -41.56
CA LYS A 39 37.31 -1.60 -42.01
C LYS A 39 38.48 -2.38 -41.39
N ASN A 40 38.86 -2.01 -40.16
CA ASN A 40 39.99 -2.58 -39.41
C ASN A 40 39.49 -3.11 -38.07
N ASN A 41 39.83 -4.35 -37.70
CA ASN A 41 39.35 -4.92 -36.44
C ASN A 41 40.08 -4.31 -35.23
N ILE A 42 39.44 -3.35 -34.57
CA ILE A 42 40.01 -2.63 -33.42
C ILE A 42 39.39 -3.18 -32.14
N SER A 43 40.24 -3.78 -31.29
CA SER A 43 39.79 -4.34 -30.02
C SER A 43 39.42 -3.28 -28.98
N LYS A 44 38.62 -3.68 -28.00
CA LYS A 44 38.28 -2.85 -26.83
C LYS A 44 39.52 -2.38 -26.07
N SER A 45 40.53 -3.24 -25.89
CA SER A 45 41.76 -2.92 -25.14
C SER A 45 42.59 -1.86 -25.86
N THR A 46 42.62 -1.91 -27.20
CA THR A 46 43.26 -0.92 -28.05
C THR A 46 42.60 0.46 -27.89
N VAL A 47 41.26 0.54 -27.98
CA VAL A 47 40.52 1.78 -27.71
C VAL A 47 40.80 2.31 -26.30
N ASN A 48 40.81 1.42 -25.30
CA ASN A 48 41.06 1.82 -23.91
C ASN A 48 42.46 2.41 -23.72
N SER A 49 43.47 1.84 -24.39
CA SER A 49 44.85 2.34 -24.33
C SER A 49 44.97 3.72 -24.96
N VAL A 50 44.32 3.96 -26.11
CA VAL A 50 44.25 5.28 -26.74
C VAL A 50 43.58 6.30 -25.82
N LEU A 51 42.45 5.94 -25.20
CA LEU A 51 41.74 6.85 -24.28
C LEU A 51 42.51 7.12 -22.98
N LYS A 52 43.25 6.13 -22.45
CA LYS A 52 44.14 6.33 -21.30
C LYS A 52 45.25 7.32 -21.62
N ASN A 53 45.93 7.13 -22.75
CA ASN A 53 47.01 8.03 -23.18
C ASN A 53 46.51 9.45 -23.46
N ALA A 54 45.25 9.61 -23.86
CA ALA A 54 44.61 10.91 -24.06
C ALA A 54 44.02 11.52 -22.77
N GLY A 55 44.16 10.89 -21.59
CA GLY A 55 43.56 11.36 -20.34
C GLY A 55 42.03 11.28 -20.29
N LEU A 56 41.40 10.54 -21.21
CA LEU A 56 39.95 10.41 -21.34
C LEU A 56 39.40 9.09 -20.75
N SER A 57 40.26 8.30 -20.11
CA SER A 57 39.82 7.11 -19.38
C SER A 57 39.24 7.50 -18.03
N PHE A 58 38.01 7.05 -17.74
CA PHE A 58 37.46 7.16 -16.39
C PHE A 58 38.34 6.36 -15.40
N PRO A 59 38.49 6.83 -14.14
CA PRO A 59 39.24 6.12 -13.12
C PRO A 59 38.75 4.67 -12.99
N VAL A 60 39.69 3.72 -13.08
CA VAL A 60 39.41 2.29 -12.99
C VAL A 60 39.24 1.94 -11.51
N GLY A 61 38.00 1.97 -11.07
CA GLY A 61 37.57 1.41 -9.80
C GLY A 61 36.15 0.91 -9.99
N ARG A 62 35.76 -0.14 -9.25
CA ARG A 62 34.33 -0.48 -9.12
C ARG A 62 33.70 0.80 -8.58
N ARG A 63 32.98 1.58 -9.41
CA ARG A 63 32.16 2.69 -8.91
C ARG A 63 31.39 2.06 -7.78
N ARG A 64 31.63 2.50 -6.52
CA ARG A 64 30.79 2.08 -5.41
C ARG A 64 29.39 2.25 -5.96
N LYS A 65 28.63 1.14 -6.13
CA LYS A 65 27.21 1.25 -6.44
C LYS A 65 26.77 2.30 -5.46
N LYS A 66 26.32 3.48 -5.93
CA LYS A 66 25.69 4.46 -5.04
C LYS A 66 24.72 3.57 -4.29
N ARG A 67 24.97 3.30 -3.00
CA ARG A 67 24.06 2.51 -2.18
C ARG A 67 22.74 3.18 -2.50
N ARG A 68 21.78 2.47 -3.11
CA ARG A 68 20.47 3.04 -3.45
C ARG A 68 19.95 3.53 -2.11
N GLY A 69 20.18 4.80 -1.90
CA GLY A 69 20.64 5.30 -0.61
C GLY A 69 19.43 5.72 0.14
N LYS A 70 19.42 5.47 1.44
CA LYS A 70 18.43 6.03 2.34
C LYS A 70 18.25 7.51 1.96
N VAL A 71 17.08 7.87 1.47
CA VAL A 71 16.75 9.27 1.15
C VAL A 71 16.11 9.84 2.40
N GLU A 72 16.62 10.97 2.88
CA GLU A 72 16.05 11.68 4.02
C GLU A 72 15.63 13.07 3.55
N ALA A 73 14.38 13.44 3.80
CA ALA A 73 13.82 14.73 3.41
C ALA A 73 12.76 15.18 4.43
N SER A 74 12.49 16.48 4.49
CA SER A 74 11.33 17.07 5.19
C SER A 74 10.06 16.94 4.36
N GLY A 75 8.90 17.06 5.01
CA GLY A 75 7.60 16.96 4.34
C GLY A 75 7.23 15.54 3.90
N LEU A 76 7.92 14.51 4.40
CA LEU A 76 7.64 13.12 4.05
C LEU A 76 6.48 12.53 4.85
N GLY A 77 5.93 13.24 5.84
CA GLY A 77 4.65 12.90 6.46
C GLY A 77 3.46 13.01 5.50
N ALA A 78 3.60 13.75 4.40
CA ALA A 78 2.64 13.74 3.31
C ALA A 78 2.41 12.34 2.70
N ILE A 79 3.22 11.34 3.07
CA ILE A 79 2.96 9.93 2.77
C ILE A 79 1.61 9.44 3.31
N PHE A 80 1.05 10.06 4.35
CA PHE A 80 -0.30 9.72 4.83
C PHE A 80 -1.39 10.12 3.84
N LEU A 81 -1.29 11.31 3.24
CA LEU A 81 -2.18 11.76 2.17
C LEU A 81 -2.03 10.87 0.93
N LYS A 82 -0.79 10.52 0.59
CA LYS A 82 -0.53 9.57 -0.51
C LYS A 82 -1.09 8.19 -0.21
N ALA A 83 -1.01 7.72 1.03
CA ALA A 83 -1.61 6.45 1.43
C ALA A 83 -3.13 6.46 1.22
N ALA A 84 -3.80 7.55 1.60
CA ALA A 84 -5.23 7.75 1.34
C ALA A 84 -5.55 7.79 -0.17
N ASP A 85 -4.79 8.53 -0.97
CA ASP A 85 -4.97 8.60 -2.42
C ASP A 85 -4.86 7.22 -3.09
N TYR A 86 -3.93 6.37 -2.65
CA TYR A 86 -3.83 4.99 -3.15
C TYR A 86 -5.04 4.12 -2.77
N LEU A 87 -5.65 4.35 -1.60
CA LEU A 87 -6.91 3.68 -1.22
C LEU A 87 -8.10 4.24 -2.02
N LEU A 88 -8.07 5.51 -2.42
CA LEU A 88 -9.14 6.16 -3.18
C LEU A 88 -9.02 5.95 -4.69
N GLY A 89 -7.80 5.74 -5.19
CA GLY A 89 -7.48 5.71 -6.61
C GLY A 89 -7.55 7.07 -7.31
N GLY A 90 -7.57 8.19 -6.57
CA GLY A 90 -7.90 9.51 -7.13
C GLY A 90 -6.91 9.98 -8.19
N ALA A 91 -5.61 10.03 -7.87
CA ALA A 91 -4.58 10.44 -8.82
C ALA A 91 -4.52 9.52 -10.06
N GLN A 92 -4.80 8.22 -9.88
CA GLN A 92 -4.86 7.25 -10.98
C GLN A 92 -6.06 7.55 -11.91
N LEU A 93 -7.25 7.72 -11.35
CA LEU A 93 -8.48 8.00 -12.10
C LEU A 93 -8.44 9.37 -12.80
N PHE A 94 -7.84 10.38 -12.16
CA PHE A 94 -7.60 11.68 -12.82
C PHE A 94 -6.63 11.53 -13.98
N SER A 95 -5.56 10.76 -13.81
CA SER A 95 -4.58 10.51 -14.87
C SER A 95 -5.20 9.74 -16.04
N GLU A 96 -6.13 8.82 -15.78
CA GLU A 96 -6.90 8.14 -16.82
C GLU A 96 -7.82 9.12 -17.55
N SER A 97 -8.54 9.98 -16.82
CA SER A 97 -9.38 11.03 -17.40
C SER A 97 -8.56 11.99 -18.28
N VAL A 98 -7.35 12.37 -17.87
CA VAL A 98 -6.44 13.19 -18.69
C VAL A 98 -5.99 12.43 -19.94
N ARG A 99 -5.60 11.15 -19.78
CA ARG A 99 -5.12 10.31 -20.87
C ARG A 99 -6.17 10.17 -21.97
N ASP A 100 -7.43 9.99 -21.61
CA ASP A 100 -8.53 9.78 -22.56
C ASP A 100 -8.89 11.04 -23.35
N ARG A 101 -8.45 12.22 -22.88
CA ARG A 101 -8.75 13.51 -23.51
C ARG A 101 -7.56 14.11 -24.27
N LEU A 102 -6.33 13.71 -23.96
CA LEU A 102 -5.14 14.21 -24.66
C LEU A 102 -4.78 13.30 -25.84
N GLN A 103 -4.52 13.91 -27.01
CA GLN A 103 -4.06 13.18 -28.19
C GLN A 103 -2.68 12.53 -28.01
N SER A 104 -1.84 13.11 -27.16
CA SER A 104 -0.47 12.66 -26.90
C SER A 104 -0.15 12.83 -25.42
N PRO A 105 -0.61 11.90 -24.55
CA PRO A 105 -0.45 12.04 -23.11
C PRO A 105 1.03 12.09 -22.73
N PRO A 106 1.43 12.99 -21.82
CA PRO A 106 2.83 13.15 -21.44
C PRO A 106 3.38 11.88 -20.76
N THR A 107 4.69 11.66 -20.91
CA THR A 107 5.39 10.63 -20.14
C THR A 107 5.24 10.90 -18.64
N HIS A 108 5.15 9.84 -17.84
CA HIS A 108 4.99 9.94 -16.38
C HIS A 108 3.74 10.73 -15.94
N LEU A 109 2.65 10.62 -16.71
CA LEU A 109 1.38 11.28 -16.45
C LEU A 109 0.92 11.20 -14.99
N LEU A 110 0.94 10.01 -14.38
CA LEU A 110 0.57 9.81 -12.98
C LEU A 110 1.43 10.67 -12.04
N SER A 111 2.76 10.63 -12.18
CA SER A 111 3.65 11.42 -11.33
C SER A 111 3.47 12.93 -11.54
N LYS A 112 3.12 13.39 -12.74
CA LYS A 112 2.78 14.80 -12.98
C LYS A 112 1.47 15.20 -12.31
N THR A 113 0.46 14.34 -12.36
CA THR A 113 -0.81 14.52 -11.63
C THR A 113 -0.58 14.55 -10.12
N GLU A 114 0.18 13.60 -9.57
CA GLU A 114 0.57 13.60 -8.16
C GLU A 114 1.35 14.89 -7.79
N ALA A 115 2.24 15.38 -8.66
CA ALA A 115 2.97 16.63 -8.43
C ALA A 115 2.04 17.86 -8.33
N LEU A 116 0.95 17.90 -9.11
CA LEU A 116 -0.05 18.96 -9.02
C LEU A 116 -0.90 18.84 -7.75
N ILE A 117 -1.29 17.62 -7.35
CA ILE A 117 -2.08 17.37 -6.14
C ILE A 117 -1.27 17.74 -4.88
N TYR A 118 -0.04 17.23 -4.76
CA TYR A 118 0.76 17.38 -3.54
C TYR A 118 1.64 18.62 -3.54
N GLY A 119 1.90 19.23 -4.70
CA GLY A 119 2.73 20.43 -4.86
C GLY A 119 2.46 21.53 -3.83
N PRO A 120 1.18 21.92 -3.59
CA PRO A 120 0.81 22.95 -2.61
C PRO A 120 1.32 22.73 -1.18
N LEU A 121 1.65 21.49 -0.78
CA LEU A 121 2.25 21.19 0.52
C LEU A 121 3.70 21.66 0.63
N PHE A 122 4.43 21.67 -0.48
CA PHE A 122 5.88 21.85 -0.51
C PHE A 122 6.30 23.21 -1.05
N PHE A 123 5.55 23.76 -1.99
CA PHE A 123 5.83 25.05 -2.59
C PHE A 123 4.56 25.67 -3.15
N ASP A 124 4.55 26.98 -3.21
CA ASP A 124 3.57 27.71 -3.99
C ASP A 124 4.08 27.81 -5.44
N LEU A 125 3.36 27.15 -6.35
CA LEU A 125 3.65 27.13 -7.78
C LEU A 125 3.74 28.54 -8.39
N HIS A 126 3.14 29.56 -7.76
CA HIS A 126 3.14 30.93 -8.26
C HIS A 126 4.26 31.79 -7.68
N THR A 127 4.57 31.67 -6.38
CA THR A 127 5.43 32.62 -5.67
C THR A 127 6.87 32.14 -5.47
N GLN A 128 7.17 30.84 -5.56
CA GLN A 128 8.53 30.33 -5.33
C GLN A 128 9.25 29.95 -6.63
N PRO A 129 10.36 30.62 -6.99
CA PRO A 129 11.03 30.42 -8.28
C PRO A 129 11.84 29.12 -8.37
N GLN A 130 12.22 28.51 -7.25
CA GLN A 130 12.99 27.25 -7.22
C GLN A 130 12.37 26.24 -6.26
N VAL A 131 11.96 25.09 -6.79
CA VAL A 131 11.65 23.94 -5.95
C VAL A 131 12.98 23.37 -5.48
N GLU A 132 13.27 23.48 -4.18
CA GLU A 132 14.50 22.94 -3.62
C GLU A 132 14.64 21.44 -4.01
N HIS A 133 15.83 21.06 -4.49
CA HIS A 133 16.14 19.67 -4.86
C HIS A 133 15.97 18.67 -3.71
N ASN A 134 15.80 19.15 -2.46
CA ASN A 134 15.59 18.37 -1.25
C ASN A 134 14.12 18.36 -0.77
N SER A 135 13.15 18.79 -1.58
CA SER A 135 11.74 18.69 -1.20
C SER A 135 11.31 17.24 -1.01
N GLY A 136 10.47 16.98 0.00
CA GLY A 136 9.87 15.65 0.22
C GLY A 136 8.96 15.19 -0.91
N LEU A 137 8.55 16.09 -1.82
CA LEU A 137 7.69 15.79 -2.96
C LEU A 137 8.31 14.75 -3.90
N TRP A 138 9.57 14.94 -4.31
CA TRP A 138 10.17 14.07 -5.33
C TRP A 138 10.37 12.63 -4.86
N PRO A 139 10.87 12.39 -3.63
CA PRO A 139 10.90 11.05 -3.08
C PRO A 139 9.49 10.45 -2.92
N LEU A 140 8.48 11.27 -2.62
CA LEU A 140 7.08 10.85 -2.50
C LEU A 140 6.52 10.35 -3.83
N ILE A 141 6.70 11.09 -4.93
CA ILE A 141 6.18 10.74 -6.27
C ILE A 141 7.14 9.90 -7.13
N SER A 142 8.33 9.60 -6.60
CA SER A 142 9.39 8.81 -7.26
C SER A 142 9.90 9.38 -8.60
N GLN A 143 9.62 10.65 -8.89
CA GLN A 143 10.01 11.34 -10.12
C GLN A 143 10.34 12.81 -9.78
N THR A 144 11.29 13.40 -10.50
CA THR A 144 11.65 14.82 -10.37
C THR A 144 11.24 15.56 -11.63
N PHE A 145 10.60 16.70 -11.47
CA PHE A 145 10.23 17.60 -12.57
C PHE A 145 10.76 18.99 -12.28
N ASN A 146 11.03 19.77 -13.33
CA ASN A 146 11.25 21.20 -13.16
C ASN A 146 9.89 21.92 -13.10
N ARG A 147 9.88 23.16 -12.60
CA ARG A 147 8.65 23.95 -12.45
C ARG A 147 7.95 24.18 -13.80
N GLU A 148 8.71 24.49 -14.84
CA GLU A 148 8.19 24.76 -16.17
C GLU A 148 7.43 23.57 -16.76
N ASP A 149 7.89 22.34 -16.53
CA ASP A 149 7.25 21.11 -17.00
C ASP A 149 5.91 20.85 -16.30
N ILE A 150 5.82 21.12 -15.00
CA ILE A 150 4.58 21.01 -14.23
C ILE A 150 3.59 22.11 -14.62
N LEU A 151 4.05 23.35 -14.80
CA LEU A 151 3.20 24.45 -15.25
C LEU A 151 2.71 24.24 -16.68
N SER A 152 3.57 23.77 -17.58
CA SER A 152 3.19 23.44 -18.96
C SER A 152 2.12 22.34 -18.98
N TYR A 153 2.29 21.31 -18.14
CA TYR A 153 1.29 20.26 -17.98
C TYR A 153 -0.05 20.80 -17.43
N LEU A 154 -0.02 21.67 -16.41
CA LEU A 154 -1.23 22.29 -15.87
C LEU A 154 -1.98 23.11 -16.94
N ILE A 155 -1.26 23.95 -17.68
CA ILE A 155 -1.83 24.77 -18.76
C ILE A 155 -2.43 23.87 -19.85
N GLU A 156 -1.79 22.76 -20.18
CA GLU A 156 -2.29 21.80 -21.17
C GLU A 156 -3.62 21.19 -20.73
N ILE A 157 -3.70 20.69 -19.49
CA ILE A 157 -4.93 20.04 -18.98
C ILE A 157 -6.06 21.06 -18.74
N GLU A 158 -5.76 22.30 -18.37
CA GLU A 158 -6.76 23.36 -18.19
C GLU A 158 -7.43 23.79 -19.52
N ARG A 159 -6.75 23.62 -20.66
CA ARG A 159 -7.33 23.88 -21.98
C ARG A 159 -8.38 22.86 -22.38
N VAL A 160 -8.40 21.69 -21.75
CA VAL A 160 -9.33 20.60 -22.05
C VAL A 160 -10.64 20.82 -21.26
N LYS A 161 -11.55 21.64 -21.78
CA LYS A 161 -12.81 22.00 -21.08
C LYS A 161 -13.59 20.81 -20.48
N PRO A 162 -13.77 19.66 -21.18
CA PRO A 162 -14.50 18.53 -20.62
C PRO A 162 -13.84 17.91 -19.37
N LEU A 163 -12.52 18.07 -19.23
CA LEU A 163 -11.75 17.44 -18.16
C LEU A 163 -12.16 17.96 -16.78
N PHE A 164 -12.54 19.23 -16.66
CA PHE A 164 -13.01 19.78 -15.39
C PHE A 164 -14.22 19.01 -14.86
N VAL A 165 -15.19 18.74 -15.74
CA VAL A 165 -16.40 17.98 -15.39
C VAL A 165 -16.06 16.53 -15.04
N ASP A 166 -15.15 15.90 -15.78
CA ASP A 166 -14.72 14.51 -15.54
C ASP A 166 -13.99 14.36 -14.19
N VAL A 167 -13.09 15.30 -13.86
CA VAL A 167 -12.37 15.33 -12.59
C VAL A 167 -13.34 15.60 -11.43
N TYR A 168 -14.25 16.57 -11.56
CA TYR A 168 -15.25 16.86 -10.53
C TYR A 168 -16.18 15.67 -10.26
N LYS A 169 -16.64 14.99 -11.31
CA LYS A 169 -17.44 13.76 -11.18
C LYS A 169 -16.66 12.65 -10.49
N THR A 170 -15.38 12.50 -10.83
CA THR A 170 -14.48 11.54 -10.18
C THR A 170 -14.32 11.86 -8.70
N ILE A 171 -14.02 13.11 -8.33
CA ILE A 171 -13.94 13.52 -6.91
C ILE A 171 -15.24 13.17 -6.16
N SER A 172 -16.39 13.43 -6.76
CA SER A 172 -17.69 13.16 -6.13
C SER A 172 -17.99 11.66 -5.94
N SER A 173 -17.31 10.76 -6.67
CA SER A 173 -17.58 9.32 -6.63
C SER A 173 -16.56 8.51 -5.84
N ILE A 174 -15.28 8.91 -5.83
CA ILE A 174 -14.19 8.13 -5.21
C ILE A 174 -14.30 8.01 -3.68
N PHE A 175 -14.96 8.96 -3.03
CA PHE A 175 -15.19 8.95 -1.58
C PHE A 175 -16.44 8.16 -1.17
N LYS A 176 -17.14 7.49 -2.11
CA LYS A 176 -18.21 6.57 -1.75
C LYS A 176 -17.63 5.39 -0.97
N GLU A 177 -18.15 5.21 0.24
CA GLU A 177 -17.70 4.17 1.14
C GLU A 177 -18.62 2.96 1.12
N VAL A 178 -18.00 1.78 1.12
CA VAL A 178 -18.59 0.48 1.42
C VAL A 178 -18.38 0.21 2.90
N ARG A 179 -19.48 0.19 3.66
CA ARG A 179 -19.50 -0.15 5.08
C ARG A 179 -19.34 -1.64 5.30
N TYR A 180 -20.02 -2.44 4.48
CA TYR A 180 -19.96 -3.89 4.56
C TYR A 180 -20.23 -4.55 3.21
N VAL A 181 -19.77 -5.79 3.08
CA VAL A 181 -20.04 -6.67 1.95
C VAL A 181 -20.95 -7.80 2.42
N LYS A 182 -22.10 -7.95 1.77
CA LYS A 182 -23.00 -9.08 1.97
C LYS A 182 -22.65 -10.18 0.97
N LEU A 183 -22.31 -11.36 1.48
CA LEU A 183 -22.16 -12.57 0.69
C LEU A 183 -23.43 -13.39 0.80
N THR A 184 -24.04 -13.70 -0.34
CA THR A 184 -25.17 -14.63 -0.42
C THR A 184 -24.69 -15.93 -1.05
N LEU A 185 -24.79 -17.02 -0.28
CA LEU A 185 -24.46 -18.38 -0.69
C LEU A 185 -25.65 -19.05 -1.41
N SER A 186 -25.45 -20.26 -1.96
CA SER A 186 -26.46 -20.99 -2.73
C SER A 186 -27.75 -21.35 -1.96
N GLU A 187 -27.70 -21.39 -0.63
CA GLU A 187 -28.84 -21.66 0.25
C GLU A 187 -29.47 -20.37 0.83
N ASP A 188 -29.29 -19.23 0.17
CA ASP A 188 -29.68 -17.89 0.64
C ASP A 188 -29.10 -17.49 2.02
N THR A 189 -28.11 -18.25 2.50
CA THR A 189 -27.35 -17.92 3.70
C THR A 189 -26.56 -16.65 3.45
N ASN A 190 -26.74 -15.67 4.34
CA ASN A 190 -26.10 -14.37 4.24
C ASN A 190 -24.98 -14.24 5.27
N ILE A 191 -23.81 -13.84 4.80
CA ILE A 191 -22.62 -13.60 5.61
C ILE A 191 -22.22 -12.15 5.38
N PHE A 192 -21.92 -11.42 6.45
CA PHE A 192 -21.50 -10.03 6.35
C PHE A 192 -20.02 -9.92 6.65
N LEU A 193 -19.25 -9.32 5.74
CA LEU A 193 -17.88 -8.89 5.98
C LEU A 193 -17.88 -7.38 6.17
N ASP A 194 -17.02 -6.85 7.03
CA ASP A 194 -16.80 -5.41 7.06
C ASP A 194 -16.21 -4.89 5.75
N GLY A 195 -16.27 -3.57 5.54
CA GLY A 195 -15.76 -2.93 4.32
C GLY A 195 -14.28 -3.20 4.06
N GLN A 196 -13.47 -3.43 5.09
CA GLN A 196 -12.04 -3.74 4.95
C GLN A 196 -11.74 -5.23 4.79
N LEU A 197 -12.79 -6.08 4.82
CA LEU A 197 -12.76 -7.54 4.79
C LEU A 197 -11.93 -8.15 5.93
N HIS A 198 -11.95 -7.52 7.10
CA HIS A 198 -11.12 -7.93 8.23
C HIS A 198 -11.82 -8.93 9.14
N THR A 199 -13.13 -8.82 9.26
CA THR A 199 -13.96 -9.53 10.25
C THR A 199 -15.29 -9.94 9.63
N ILE A 200 -15.91 -10.94 10.27
CA ILE A 200 -17.18 -11.54 9.84
C ILE A 200 -18.24 -11.22 10.89
N TRP A 201 -19.45 -10.95 10.42
CA TRP A 201 -20.58 -10.52 11.22
C TRP A 201 -21.83 -11.31 10.83
N SER A 202 -22.70 -11.54 11.82
CA SER A 202 -24.01 -12.16 11.63
C SER A 202 -25.09 -11.17 11.21
N THR A 203 -24.85 -9.87 11.37
CA THR A 203 -25.79 -8.80 11.05
C THR A 203 -25.07 -7.65 10.34
N PRO A 204 -25.79 -6.77 9.62
CA PRO A 204 -25.18 -5.58 9.00
C PRO A 204 -24.79 -4.49 10.03
N ASN A 205 -24.94 -4.74 11.33
CA ASN A 205 -24.63 -3.78 12.39
C ASN A 205 -23.11 -3.70 12.65
N ILE A 206 -22.38 -3.15 11.66
CA ILE A 206 -20.92 -3.10 11.62
C ILE A 206 -20.46 -1.65 11.85
N PRO A 207 -19.44 -1.39 12.69
CA PRO A 207 -18.92 -0.03 12.91
C PRO A 207 -18.51 0.70 11.62
N TYR A 208 -18.78 2.01 11.56
CA TYR A 208 -18.42 2.85 10.41
C TYR A 208 -16.89 2.94 10.21
N ASP A 209 -16.10 2.82 11.28
CA ASP A 209 -14.64 2.77 11.22
C ASP A 209 -14.09 1.63 10.35
N PHE A 210 -14.90 0.59 10.11
CA PHE A 210 -14.53 -0.56 9.29
C PHE A 210 -14.92 -0.39 7.82
N SER A 211 -15.39 0.79 7.42
CA SER A 211 -15.65 1.12 6.03
C SER A 211 -14.35 1.23 5.21
N THR A 212 -14.52 1.14 3.89
CA THR A 212 -13.49 1.48 2.91
C THR A 212 -14.12 2.05 1.65
N THR A 213 -13.34 2.64 0.77
CA THR A 213 -13.80 3.15 -0.53
C THR A 213 -14.20 2.02 -1.50
N THR A 214 -15.11 2.32 -2.43
CA THR A 214 -15.45 1.40 -3.55
C THR A 214 -14.24 0.99 -4.39
N TYR A 215 -13.25 1.89 -4.54
CA TYR A 215 -12.00 1.59 -5.23
C TYR A 215 -11.19 0.52 -4.49
N ASN A 216 -10.97 0.70 -3.18
CA ASN A 216 -10.13 -0.20 -2.39
C ASN A 216 -10.80 -1.57 -2.20
N ILE A 217 -12.12 -1.63 -1.96
CA ILE A 217 -12.79 -2.92 -1.79
C ILE A 217 -12.72 -3.76 -3.06
N ASN A 218 -12.82 -3.15 -4.24
CA ASN A 218 -12.63 -3.85 -5.50
C ASN A 218 -11.23 -4.43 -5.64
N SER A 219 -10.20 -3.69 -5.17
CA SER A 219 -8.83 -4.22 -5.08
C SER A 219 -8.75 -5.43 -4.14
N TYR A 220 -9.39 -5.39 -2.97
CA TYR A 220 -9.39 -6.50 -2.03
C TYR A 220 -10.16 -7.73 -2.55
N ILE A 221 -11.31 -7.53 -3.21
CA ILE A 221 -12.06 -8.63 -3.82
C ILE A 221 -11.24 -9.29 -4.92
N ASN A 222 -10.58 -8.51 -5.77
CA ASN A 222 -9.66 -9.06 -6.76
C ASN A 222 -8.54 -9.86 -6.10
N LYS A 223 -7.87 -9.30 -5.09
CA LYS A 223 -6.76 -9.93 -4.36
C LYS A 223 -7.17 -11.25 -3.69
N TYR A 224 -8.28 -11.28 -2.96
CA TYR A 224 -8.61 -12.44 -2.09
C TYR A 224 -9.54 -13.46 -2.74
N PHE A 225 -10.41 -13.02 -3.64
CA PHE A 225 -11.43 -13.89 -4.23
C PHE A 225 -11.18 -14.23 -5.69
N ARG A 226 -10.42 -13.42 -6.44
CA ARG A 226 -10.08 -13.73 -7.84
C ARG A 226 -8.68 -14.32 -7.93
N GLU A 227 -7.70 -13.66 -7.33
CA GLU A 227 -6.33 -14.15 -7.22
C GLU A 227 -6.21 -15.27 -6.17
N SER A 228 -5.12 -16.04 -6.22
CA SER A 228 -4.85 -17.13 -5.28
C SER A 228 -4.18 -16.65 -3.98
N GLN A 229 -4.38 -15.40 -3.57
CA GLN A 229 -3.84 -14.91 -2.30
C GLN A 229 -4.69 -15.43 -1.14
N PRO A 230 -4.07 -15.77 0.01
CA PRO A 230 -4.83 -16.21 1.17
C PRO A 230 -5.72 -15.09 1.70
N PHE A 231 -6.97 -15.42 2.02
CA PHE A 231 -7.91 -14.49 2.67
C PHE A 231 -7.59 -14.40 4.16
N VAL A 232 -7.08 -13.25 4.61
CA VAL A 232 -6.55 -13.07 5.98
C VAL A 232 -7.52 -12.25 6.84
N LEU A 233 -8.27 -12.93 7.71
CA LEU A 233 -9.12 -12.30 8.71
C LEU A 233 -8.31 -11.89 9.93
N PHE A 234 -8.77 -10.85 10.62
CA PHE A 234 -8.15 -10.39 11.86
C PHE A 234 -8.34 -11.41 12.98
N THR A 235 -9.59 -11.77 13.27
CA THR A 235 -9.94 -12.69 14.35
C THR A 235 -11.10 -13.57 13.94
N ALA A 236 -11.20 -14.76 14.53
CA ALA A 236 -12.43 -15.53 14.49
C ALA A 236 -13.57 -14.72 15.14
N PRO A 237 -14.78 -14.70 14.55
CA PRO A 237 -15.90 -13.91 15.05
C PRO A 237 -16.59 -14.56 16.27
N GLY A 238 -16.84 -13.76 17.30
CA GLY A 238 -17.41 -14.19 18.58
C GLY A 238 -16.36 -14.32 19.69
N TYR A 239 -16.81 -14.28 20.95
CA TYR A 239 -15.96 -14.46 22.12
C TYR A 239 -16.16 -15.88 22.68
N ASP A 240 -17.34 -16.15 23.23
CA ASP A 240 -17.61 -17.43 23.90
C ASP A 240 -18.07 -18.50 22.91
N VAL A 241 -18.94 -18.14 21.96
CA VAL A 241 -19.55 -19.05 20.99
C VAL A 241 -19.20 -18.62 19.56
N PRO A 242 -18.68 -19.51 18.72
CA PRO A 242 -18.45 -19.16 17.33
C PRO A 242 -19.77 -19.07 16.56
N ILE A 243 -19.91 -18.06 15.72
CA ILE A 243 -21.13 -17.82 14.95
C ILE A 243 -21.27 -18.84 13.80
N LYS A 244 -22.51 -19.14 13.39
CA LYS A 244 -22.80 -20.12 12.33
C LYS A 244 -22.21 -19.68 10.98
N GLU A 245 -22.35 -18.40 10.67
CA GLU A 245 -21.94 -17.76 9.41
C GLU A 245 -20.43 -17.93 9.16
N PHE A 246 -19.64 -18.02 10.23
CA PHE A 246 -18.20 -18.29 10.14
C PHE A 246 -17.90 -19.70 9.65
N PHE A 247 -18.62 -20.69 10.16
CA PHE A 247 -18.49 -22.10 9.75
C PHE A 247 -18.97 -22.29 8.32
N ASP A 248 -20.07 -21.62 7.94
CA ASP A 248 -20.56 -21.63 6.56
C ASP A 248 -19.50 -21.06 5.60
N LEU A 249 -18.86 -19.94 5.96
CA LEU A 249 -17.77 -19.39 5.16
C LEU A 249 -16.58 -20.35 5.05
N ILE A 250 -16.13 -20.93 6.17
CA ILE A 250 -15.02 -21.89 6.18
C ILE A 250 -15.33 -23.08 5.27
N LYS A 251 -16.56 -23.62 5.33
CA LYS A 251 -17.00 -24.74 4.50
C LYS A 251 -16.94 -24.38 3.02
N VAL A 252 -17.48 -23.21 2.63
CA VAL A 252 -17.48 -22.75 1.24
C VAL A 252 -16.05 -22.53 0.74
N LEU A 253 -15.20 -21.86 1.50
CA LEU A 253 -13.81 -21.60 1.10
C LEU A 253 -12.95 -22.88 1.08
N SER A 254 -13.33 -23.92 1.82
CA SER A 254 -12.60 -25.20 1.85
C SER A 254 -13.08 -26.20 0.80
N SER A 255 -14.26 -25.97 0.20
CA SER A 255 -14.83 -26.88 -0.79
C SER A 255 -14.03 -26.82 -2.10
N SER A 256 -13.80 -27.98 -2.71
CA SER A 256 -13.29 -28.08 -4.09
C SER A 256 -14.38 -27.83 -5.13
N GLU A 257 -15.65 -27.91 -4.73
CA GLU A 257 -16.78 -27.69 -5.63
C GLU A 257 -16.93 -26.20 -5.95
N GLN A 258 -17.15 -25.90 -7.23
CA GLN A 258 -17.42 -24.54 -7.65
C GLN A 258 -18.84 -24.14 -7.23
N ALA A 259 -18.97 -23.24 -6.26
CA ALA A 259 -20.25 -22.61 -5.93
C ALA A 259 -20.25 -21.14 -6.37
N THR A 260 -21.37 -20.63 -6.87
CA THR A 260 -21.49 -19.20 -7.18
C THR A 260 -21.84 -18.44 -5.90
N MET A 261 -21.06 -17.41 -5.56
CA MET A 261 -21.36 -16.48 -4.48
C MET A 261 -21.77 -15.13 -5.06
N LYS A 262 -22.84 -14.52 -4.56
CA LYS A 262 -23.18 -13.12 -4.85
C LYS A 262 -22.55 -12.23 -3.78
N LEU A 263 -21.79 -11.23 -4.20
CA LEU A 263 -21.26 -10.18 -3.34
C LEU A 263 -22.01 -8.90 -3.63
N ALA A 264 -22.57 -8.29 -2.61
CA ALA A 264 -23.21 -6.97 -2.70
C ALA A 264 -22.53 -6.01 -1.72
N PHE A 265 -22.11 -4.86 -2.22
CA PHE A 265 -21.48 -3.80 -1.45
C PHE A 265 -22.56 -2.86 -0.93
N TYR A 266 -22.53 -2.59 0.37
CA TYR A 266 -23.50 -1.69 1.00
C TYR A 266 -22.81 -0.46 1.57
N GLY A 267 -23.41 0.71 1.34
CA GLY A 267 -22.93 2.00 1.81
C GLY A 267 -23.23 2.27 3.28
N ASN A 268 -22.84 3.47 3.73
CA ASN A 268 -23.04 3.90 5.11
C ASN A 268 -24.53 4.04 5.49
N LYS A 269 -25.42 4.25 4.51
CA LYS A 269 -26.88 4.30 4.71
C LYS A 269 -27.55 2.94 4.43
N SER A 270 -26.77 1.87 4.33
CA SER A 270 -27.23 0.51 3.98
C SER A 270 -27.88 0.43 2.59
N GLU A 271 -27.53 1.34 1.69
CA GLU A 271 -27.89 1.31 0.29
C GLU A 271 -26.97 0.35 -0.48
N GLU A 272 -27.53 -0.45 -1.40
CA GLU A 272 -26.71 -1.29 -2.28
C GLU A 272 -26.00 -0.40 -3.31
N LEU A 273 -24.67 -0.44 -3.32
CA LEU A 273 -23.83 0.38 -4.20
C LEU A 273 -23.48 -0.37 -5.49
N GLU A 274 -23.14 -1.65 -5.35
CA GLU A 274 -22.71 -2.51 -6.45
C GLU A 274 -22.96 -3.98 -6.04
N ALA A 275 -23.21 -4.85 -7.02
CA ALA A 275 -23.24 -6.28 -6.80
C ALA A 275 -22.51 -7.02 -7.93
N THR A 276 -21.77 -8.05 -7.55
CA THR A 276 -21.04 -8.91 -8.49
C THR A 276 -21.18 -10.37 -8.09
N LYS A 277 -21.07 -11.27 -9.06
CA LYS A 277 -21.00 -12.72 -8.82
C LYS A 277 -19.56 -13.16 -8.93
N ILE A 278 -19.13 -14.04 -8.03
CA ILE A 278 -17.84 -14.70 -8.11
C ILE A 278 -18.03 -16.21 -8.04
N GLU A 279 -17.18 -16.92 -8.75
CA GLU A 279 -17.04 -18.36 -8.58
C GLU A 279 -16.17 -18.61 -7.35
N SER A 280 -16.75 -19.27 -6.36
CA SER A 280 -15.99 -19.87 -5.27
C SER A 280 -15.32 -21.13 -5.78
N GLY A 281 -14.12 -21.39 -5.31
CA GLY A 281 -13.45 -22.67 -5.35
C GLY A 281 -12.63 -22.79 -4.08
N LYS A 282 -11.81 -23.84 -3.95
CA LYS A 282 -10.94 -23.97 -2.77
C LYS A 282 -10.03 -22.76 -2.66
N ARG A 283 -10.21 -21.96 -1.61
CA ARG A 283 -9.42 -20.76 -1.30
C ARG A 283 -8.72 -20.97 0.04
N CYS A 284 -7.47 -20.52 0.09
CA CYS A 284 -6.73 -20.50 1.35
C CYS A 284 -7.24 -19.34 2.21
N PHE A 285 -7.43 -19.56 3.50
CA PHE A 285 -7.73 -18.50 4.46
C PHE A 285 -6.85 -18.60 5.70
N LEU A 286 -6.68 -17.49 6.41
CA LEU A 286 -6.06 -17.44 7.72
C LEU A 286 -6.91 -16.58 8.66
N PHE A 287 -6.93 -16.92 9.94
CA PHE A 287 -7.51 -16.05 10.97
C PHE A 287 -6.81 -16.22 12.31
N GLY A 288 -6.83 -15.17 13.12
CA GLY A 288 -6.37 -15.21 14.51
C GLY A 288 -7.41 -15.84 15.42
N LEU A 289 -6.97 -16.72 16.32
CA LEU A 289 -7.77 -17.28 17.40
C LEU A 289 -7.05 -17.00 18.71
N TRP A 290 -7.70 -16.21 19.53
CA TRP A 290 -7.14 -15.77 20.79
C TRP A 290 -7.35 -16.81 21.92
N PRO A 291 -6.44 -16.92 22.90
CA PRO A 291 -6.51 -17.88 24.00
C PRO A 291 -7.78 -17.89 24.85
N TRP A 292 -8.60 -16.85 24.83
CA TRP A 292 -9.86 -16.77 25.58
C TRP A 292 -11.09 -17.06 24.71
N GLN A 293 -10.94 -17.12 23.38
CA GLN A 293 -12.06 -17.38 22.49
C GLN A 293 -12.45 -18.86 22.48
N PHE A 294 -13.74 -19.14 22.58
CA PHE A 294 -14.34 -20.47 22.38
C PHE A 294 -13.78 -21.55 23.31
N THR A 295 -13.47 -21.22 24.56
CA THR A 295 -12.86 -22.17 25.52
C THR A 295 -13.66 -23.46 25.67
N GLU A 296 -15.00 -23.40 25.61
CA GLU A 296 -15.90 -24.57 25.66
C GLU A 296 -16.19 -25.20 24.29
N HIS A 297 -15.83 -24.51 23.21
CA HIS A 297 -16.16 -24.89 21.83
C HIS A 297 -14.92 -25.11 20.96
N ARG A 298 -13.77 -25.33 21.59
CA ARG A 298 -12.54 -25.71 20.90
C ARG A 298 -11.79 -26.80 21.64
N LYS A 299 -11.08 -27.62 20.88
CA LYS A 299 -10.22 -28.67 21.40
C LYS A 299 -8.88 -28.66 20.68
N VAL A 300 -7.80 -28.48 21.44
CA VAL A 300 -6.44 -28.66 20.91
C VAL A 300 -6.20 -30.15 20.72
N LYS A 301 -6.06 -30.60 19.47
CA LYS A 301 -5.83 -32.01 19.11
C LYS A 301 -4.35 -32.36 19.19
N SER A 302 -3.50 -31.46 18.73
CA SER A 302 -2.05 -31.60 18.80
C SER A 302 -1.38 -30.25 18.95
N LEU A 303 -0.24 -30.23 19.63
CA LEU A 303 0.63 -29.07 19.79
C LEU A 303 2.07 -29.55 19.67
N GLY A 304 2.80 -29.01 18.71
CA GLY A 304 4.21 -29.32 18.50
C GLY A 304 5.12 -28.59 19.47
N GLU A 305 6.42 -28.83 19.33
CA GLU A 305 7.44 -28.12 20.11
C GLU A 305 7.61 -26.67 19.62
N PHE A 306 7.77 -25.76 20.58
CA PHE A 306 8.06 -24.37 20.30
C PHE A 306 9.52 -24.20 19.87
N ARG A 307 9.71 -23.51 18.74
CA ARG A 307 11.03 -23.12 18.25
C ARG A 307 11.14 -21.61 18.10
N SER A 308 12.33 -21.08 18.35
CA SER A 308 12.59 -19.66 18.17
C SER A 308 12.61 -19.30 16.68
N TYR A 309 11.97 -18.19 16.34
CA TYR A 309 11.87 -17.64 15.00
C TYR A 309 12.01 -16.12 15.07
N PHE A 310 12.90 -15.55 14.25
CA PHE A 310 12.99 -14.10 14.11
C PHE A 310 12.00 -13.62 13.06
N CYS A 311 10.91 -12.98 13.49
CA CYS A 311 9.94 -12.43 12.56
C CYS A 311 10.40 -11.05 12.06
N GLU A 312 10.84 -10.98 10.80
CA GLU A 312 11.32 -9.74 10.16
C GLU A 312 10.28 -8.60 10.16
N ARG A 313 8.98 -8.94 10.22
CA ARG A 313 7.90 -7.94 10.22
C ARG A 313 7.73 -7.28 11.59
N LEU A 314 7.79 -8.08 12.65
CA LEU A 314 7.69 -7.63 14.03
C LEU A 314 9.05 -7.14 14.58
N LYS A 315 10.16 -7.55 13.93
CA LYS A 315 11.56 -7.30 14.33
C LYS A 315 11.90 -7.84 15.72
N GLU A 316 11.34 -8.98 16.07
CA GLU A 316 11.51 -9.63 17.35
C GLU A 316 11.69 -11.13 17.19
N ASN A 317 12.35 -11.74 18.17
CA ASN A 317 12.40 -13.19 18.29
C ASN A 317 11.15 -13.64 19.03
N ILE A 318 10.41 -14.52 18.39
CA ILE A 318 9.18 -15.12 18.90
C ILE A 318 9.32 -16.64 18.91
N TYR A 319 8.38 -17.32 19.53
CA TYR A 319 8.35 -18.78 19.57
C TYR A 319 7.10 -19.28 18.86
N VAL A 320 7.29 -20.17 17.91
CA VAL A 320 6.23 -20.73 17.08
C VAL A 320 6.19 -22.25 17.20
N ALA A 321 4.99 -22.82 17.14
CA ALA A 321 4.76 -24.27 17.12
C ALA A 321 3.63 -24.62 16.15
N ASN A 322 3.70 -25.81 15.55
CA ASN A 322 2.53 -26.38 14.85
C ASN A 322 1.41 -26.63 15.87
N ILE A 323 0.18 -26.37 15.48
CA ILE A 323 -1.00 -26.68 16.31
C ILE A 323 -2.15 -27.17 15.44
N GLU A 324 -2.94 -28.09 15.97
CA GLU A 324 -4.18 -28.56 15.37
C GLU A 324 -5.32 -28.32 16.35
N VAL A 325 -6.35 -27.61 15.90
CA VAL A 325 -7.48 -27.19 16.72
C VAL A 325 -8.77 -27.63 16.04
N GLU A 326 -9.61 -28.35 16.77
CA GLU A 326 -11.00 -28.59 16.41
C GLU A 326 -11.86 -27.47 16.98
N LEU A 327 -12.63 -26.81 16.13
CA LEU A 327 -13.64 -25.83 16.48
C LEU A 327 -15.02 -26.46 16.33
N LEU A 328 -15.89 -26.29 17.32
CA LEU A 328 -17.25 -26.84 17.34
C LEU A 328 -18.27 -25.71 17.24
N GLN A 329 -19.24 -25.85 16.33
CA GLN A 329 -20.41 -24.99 16.26
C GLN A 329 -21.56 -25.66 17.03
N PRO A 330 -22.00 -25.11 18.18
CA PRO A 330 -22.90 -25.83 19.07
C PRO A 330 -24.34 -25.97 18.57
N LYS A 331 -24.82 -25.05 17.72
CA LYS A 331 -26.21 -25.08 17.21
C LYS A 331 -26.43 -26.20 16.19
N GLU A 332 -25.40 -26.52 15.41
CA GLU A 332 -25.46 -27.52 14.35
C GLU A 332 -24.71 -28.81 14.69
N ASN A 333 -24.01 -28.82 15.83
CA ASN A 333 -23.12 -29.91 16.23
C ASN A 333 -22.09 -30.26 15.14
N LYS A 334 -21.62 -29.25 14.40
CA LYS A 334 -20.61 -29.40 13.34
C LYS A 334 -19.25 -29.01 13.86
N GLY A 335 -18.26 -29.87 13.64
CA GLY A 335 -16.86 -29.61 13.96
C GLY A 335 -16.04 -29.36 12.70
N VAL A 336 -15.06 -28.45 12.79
CA VAL A 336 -14.01 -28.30 11.78
C VAL A 336 -12.66 -28.39 12.46
N THR A 337 -11.80 -29.27 11.97
CA THR A 337 -10.41 -29.36 12.43
C THR A 337 -9.53 -28.55 11.50
N LEU A 338 -8.82 -27.58 12.07
CA LEU A 338 -7.92 -26.69 11.36
C LEU A 338 -6.50 -26.83 11.91
N LYS A 339 -5.55 -26.55 11.03
CA LYS A 339 -4.12 -26.59 11.32
C LYS A 339 -3.58 -25.18 11.35
N GLY A 340 -2.51 -24.97 12.10
CA GLY A 340 -2.11 -23.63 12.43
C GLY A 340 -0.72 -23.47 13.01
N CYS A 341 -0.47 -22.23 13.44
CA CYS A 341 0.72 -21.79 14.14
C CYS A 341 0.32 -21.21 15.50
N ALA A 342 0.81 -21.79 16.60
CA ALA A 342 0.71 -21.21 17.93
C ALA A 342 1.88 -20.27 18.17
N LEU A 343 1.61 -19.08 18.70
CA LEU A 343 2.58 -18.01 18.94
C LEU A 343 2.75 -17.73 20.44
N LYS A 344 4.01 -17.59 20.88
CA LYS A 344 4.40 -16.97 22.15
C LYS A 344 5.44 -15.89 21.91
N LEU A 345 5.40 -14.80 22.68
CA LEU A 345 6.45 -13.78 22.64
C LEU A 345 7.67 -14.25 23.45
N ASN A 346 7.44 -14.90 24.59
CA ASN A 346 8.48 -15.58 25.37
C ASN A 346 8.17 -17.08 25.55
N ILE A 347 9.19 -17.94 25.60
CA ILE A 347 9.02 -19.38 25.83
C ILE A 347 8.27 -19.70 27.13
N ALA A 348 8.49 -18.90 28.18
CA ALA A 348 7.86 -19.04 29.49
C ALA A 348 6.42 -18.50 29.53
N GLU A 349 6.03 -17.68 28.56
CA GLU A 349 4.68 -17.14 28.48
C GLU A 349 3.67 -18.19 27.99
N LYS A 350 2.40 -17.92 28.25
CA LYS A 350 1.30 -18.66 27.65
C LYS A 350 1.24 -18.36 26.15
N ILE A 351 0.57 -19.23 25.40
CA ILE A 351 0.23 -18.95 24.00
C ILE A 351 -0.55 -17.63 23.97
N GLY A 352 -0.08 -16.67 23.18
CA GLY A 352 -0.71 -15.35 23.04
C GLY A 352 -1.69 -15.30 21.88
N LEU A 353 -1.43 -16.06 20.81
CA LEU A 353 -2.27 -16.13 19.62
C LEU A 353 -2.11 -17.49 18.95
N VAL A 354 -3.17 -17.99 18.34
CA VAL A 354 -3.12 -19.11 17.39
C VAL A 354 -3.58 -18.60 16.03
N VAL A 355 -2.77 -18.79 14.98
CA VAL A 355 -3.18 -18.53 13.60
C VAL A 355 -3.65 -19.84 12.98
N LEU A 356 -4.92 -19.94 12.59
CA LEU A 356 -5.50 -21.14 11.98
C LEU A 356 -5.73 -20.93 10.49
N SER A 357 -5.66 -22.03 9.73
CA SER A 357 -5.83 -22.04 8.29
C SER A 357 -6.31 -23.41 7.77
N ASN A 358 -6.80 -23.43 6.52
CA ASN A 358 -7.05 -24.64 5.74
C ASN A 358 -5.88 -25.04 4.82
N PHE A 359 -4.68 -24.48 5.01
CA PHE A 359 -3.48 -24.93 4.30
C PHE A 359 -3.16 -26.40 4.56
N GLU A 360 -2.60 -27.06 3.54
CA GLU A 360 -1.98 -28.37 3.70
C GLU A 360 -0.55 -28.19 4.24
N TYR A 361 -0.16 -28.93 5.29
CA TYR A 361 1.20 -28.80 5.90
C TYR A 361 2.34 -29.09 4.93
N SER A 362 2.08 -29.84 3.86
CA SER A 362 3.05 -30.06 2.77
C SER A 362 3.42 -28.77 2.04
N GLN A 363 2.60 -27.71 2.17
CA GLN A 363 2.72 -26.48 1.39
C GLN A 363 3.26 -25.30 2.19
N ILE A 364 3.06 -25.26 3.52
CA ILE A 364 3.43 -24.10 4.34
C ILE A 364 3.94 -24.50 5.73
N THR A 365 4.98 -23.80 6.17
CA THR A 365 5.53 -23.89 7.53
C THR A 365 4.80 -22.96 8.50
N PRO A 366 4.84 -23.20 9.82
CA PRO A 366 4.31 -22.28 10.84
C PRO A 366 4.81 -20.84 10.70
N GLU A 367 6.09 -20.65 10.36
CA GLU A 367 6.73 -19.35 10.17
C GLU A 367 6.12 -18.62 8.98
N GLN A 368 5.97 -19.32 7.86
CA GLN A 368 5.36 -18.73 6.66
C GLN A 368 3.89 -18.37 6.89
N MET A 369 3.16 -19.20 7.63
CA MET A 369 1.77 -18.93 8.00
C MET A 369 1.68 -17.68 8.89
N LEU A 370 2.54 -17.60 9.90
CA LEU A 370 2.61 -16.42 10.76
C LEU A 370 3.02 -15.18 9.97
N ASP A 371 4.05 -15.26 9.12
CA ASP A 371 4.49 -14.18 8.26
C ASP A 371 3.38 -13.67 7.34
N ALA A 372 2.52 -14.56 6.83
CA ALA A 372 1.36 -14.22 6.02
C ALA A 372 0.25 -13.56 6.85
N TYR A 373 0.10 -13.91 8.12
CA TYR A 373 -0.87 -13.30 9.02
C TYR A 373 -0.39 -11.94 9.54
N VAL A 374 0.80 -11.85 10.15
CA VAL A 374 1.41 -10.61 10.65
C VAL A 374 1.81 -9.66 9.52
N SER A 375 1.81 -10.18 8.29
CA SER A 375 1.72 -9.34 7.11
C SER A 375 0.57 -8.38 7.21
N ARG A 376 -0.65 -8.87 7.32
CA ARG A 376 -1.83 -8.01 7.43
C ARG A 376 -1.87 -7.33 8.79
N TRP A 377 -1.48 -8.05 9.84
CA TRP A 377 -1.69 -7.68 11.25
C TRP A 377 -0.39 -7.54 12.04
N PRO A 378 0.38 -6.46 11.83
CA PRO A 378 1.66 -6.33 12.50
C PRO A 378 1.58 -5.82 13.94
N ASN A 379 0.42 -5.35 14.40
CA ASN A 379 0.22 -4.87 15.77
C ASN A 379 -0.86 -5.72 16.44
N LEU A 380 -0.50 -6.91 16.89
CA LEU A 380 -1.47 -7.93 17.31
C LEU A 380 -2.35 -7.46 18.48
N GLN A 381 -1.72 -7.06 19.58
CA GLN A 381 -2.44 -6.74 20.82
C GLN A 381 -3.13 -5.38 20.72
N GLU A 382 -2.42 -4.35 20.25
CA GLU A 382 -2.98 -3.01 20.15
C GLU A 382 -4.00 -2.90 19.01
N GLY A 383 -3.81 -3.66 17.94
CA GLY A 383 -4.82 -3.81 16.88
C GLY A 383 -6.11 -4.40 17.44
N PHE A 384 -6.01 -5.39 18.33
CA PHE A 384 -7.17 -6.01 18.97
C PHE A 384 -7.87 -5.06 19.94
N GLN A 385 -7.09 -4.36 20.78
CA GLN A 385 -7.63 -3.36 21.70
C GLN A 385 -8.39 -2.25 20.97
N ASP A 386 -7.84 -1.75 19.86
CA ASP A 386 -8.52 -0.75 19.05
C ASP A 386 -9.79 -1.29 18.39
N TYR A 387 -9.72 -2.49 17.81
CA TYR A 387 -10.88 -3.18 17.25
C TYR A 387 -12.00 -3.31 18.30
N SER A 388 -11.69 -3.86 19.48
CA SER A 388 -12.64 -4.02 20.57
C SER A 388 -13.24 -2.69 21.01
N ARG A 389 -12.41 -1.64 21.15
CA ARG A 389 -12.87 -0.29 21.51
C ARG A 389 -13.84 0.27 20.47
N LYS A 390 -13.59 0.08 19.18
CA LYS A 390 -14.49 0.56 18.11
C LYS A 390 -15.83 -0.17 18.13
N VAL A 391 -15.80 -1.48 18.33
CA VAL A 391 -17.02 -2.30 18.48
C VAL A 391 -17.81 -1.85 19.72
N GLU A 392 -17.14 -1.65 20.85
CA GLU A 392 -17.74 -1.18 22.09
C GLU A 392 -18.38 0.20 21.92
N LEU A 393 -17.63 1.19 21.41
CA LEU A 393 -18.13 2.54 21.15
C LEU A 393 -19.34 2.50 20.21
N PHE A 394 -19.26 1.73 19.13
CA PHE A 394 -20.37 1.59 18.20
C PHE A 394 -21.62 0.99 18.87
N THR A 395 -21.46 -0.01 19.73
CA THR A 395 -22.58 -0.61 20.47
C THR A 395 -23.31 0.41 21.34
N TYR A 396 -22.58 1.34 21.96
CA TYR A 396 -23.18 2.38 22.82
C TYR A 396 -23.67 3.62 22.07
N THR A 397 -23.14 3.90 20.87
CA THR A 397 -23.36 5.18 20.16
C THR A 397 -23.93 5.02 18.76
N ALA A 398 -24.38 3.83 18.36
CA ALA A 398 -24.78 3.50 16.98
C ALA A 398 -25.74 4.54 16.35
N SER A 399 -26.66 5.12 17.13
CA SER A 399 -27.63 6.12 16.66
C SER A 399 -27.04 7.53 16.46
N SER A 400 -25.91 7.84 17.11
CA SER A 400 -25.24 9.15 17.04
C SER A 400 -23.93 9.11 16.27
N GLN A 401 -23.48 7.93 15.84
CA GLN A 401 -22.23 7.81 15.10
C GLN A 401 -22.29 8.50 13.75
N ARG A 402 -21.30 9.36 13.55
CA ARG A 402 -21.02 10.00 12.27
C ARG A 402 -20.24 9.01 11.40
N TYR A 403 -20.40 9.14 10.10
CA TYR A 403 -19.56 8.47 9.10
C TYR A 403 -18.87 9.53 8.25
N PHE A 404 -17.77 9.15 7.59
CA PHE A 404 -17.06 10.05 6.70
C PHE A 404 -17.96 10.47 5.54
N SER A 405 -18.10 11.78 5.32
CA SER A 405 -18.74 12.32 4.14
C SER A 405 -17.91 13.47 3.58
N ALA A 406 -17.53 13.36 2.30
CA ALA A 406 -16.85 14.42 1.59
C ALA A 406 -17.67 15.72 1.56
N GLU A 407 -19.00 15.64 1.67
CA GLU A 407 -19.91 16.79 1.70
C GLU A 407 -19.76 17.64 2.98
N GLN A 408 -19.22 17.07 4.07
CA GLN A 408 -18.98 17.80 5.31
C GLN A 408 -17.73 18.71 5.23
N VAL A 409 -16.88 18.50 4.22
CA VAL A 409 -15.74 19.39 3.99
C VAL A 409 -16.26 20.67 3.35
N HIS A 410 -16.41 21.70 4.18
CA HIS A 410 -16.84 23.02 3.74
C HIS A 410 -15.85 23.60 2.74
N PHE A 411 -16.19 23.53 1.46
CA PHE A 411 -15.50 24.20 0.39
C PHE A 411 -16.49 25.01 -0.42
N ASP A 412 -16.10 26.24 -0.71
CA ASP A 412 -16.89 27.16 -1.51
C ASP A 412 -16.90 26.69 -2.97
N LYS A 413 -17.99 26.02 -3.36
CA LYS A 413 -18.14 25.46 -4.72
C LYS A 413 -18.09 26.55 -5.79
N GLU A 414 -18.43 27.80 -5.46
CA GLU A 414 -18.36 28.93 -6.40
C GLU A 414 -16.92 29.32 -6.75
N LYS A 415 -15.96 28.94 -5.90
CA LYS A 415 -14.51 29.13 -6.14
C LYS A 415 -13.89 28.04 -7.01
N LEU A 416 -14.61 26.96 -7.33
CA LEU A 416 -14.10 25.89 -8.20
C LEU A 416 -14.23 26.31 -9.67
N GLN A 417 -13.22 26.98 -10.21
CA GLN A 417 -13.24 27.49 -11.59
C GLN A 417 -12.21 26.80 -12.49
N THR A 418 -11.13 26.27 -11.92
CA THR A 418 -10.01 25.67 -12.65
C THR A 418 -9.73 24.23 -12.23
N ILE A 419 -8.97 23.49 -13.04
CA ILE A 419 -8.48 22.16 -12.66
C ILE A 419 -7.62 22.25 -11.40
N ASN A 420 -6.80 23.28 -11.27
CA ASN A 420 -5.98 23.51 -10.08
C ASN A 420 -6.83 23.66 -8.81
N ASP A 421 -7.98 24.35 -8.89
CA ASP A 421 -8.91 24.48 -7.76
C ASP A 421 -9.49 23.12 -7.36
N LEU A 422 -9.87 22.29 -8.33
CA LEU A 422 -10.35 20.92 -8.08
C LEU A 422 -9.28 20.04 -7.42
N LEU A 423 -8.02 20.13 -7.87
CA LEU A 423 -6.93 19.36 -7.27
C LEU A 423 -6.61 19.82 -5.84
N ARG A 424 -6.71 21.13 -5.55
CA ARG A 424 -6.59 21.67 -4.20
C ARG A 424 -7.76 21.22 -3.31
N TYR A 425 -8.97 21.24 -3.83
CA TYR A 425 -10.13 20.71 -3.13
C TYR A 425 -9.97 19.22 -2.83
N TYR A 426 -9.49 18.44 -3.80
CA TYR A 426 -9.18 17.03 -3.59
C TYR A 426 -8.14 16.80 -2.49
N LEU A 427 -7.09 17.63 -2.42
CA LEU A 427 -6.10 17.57 -1.35
C LEU A 427 -6.71 17.80 0.05
N LEU A 428 -7.68 18.71 0.17
CA LEU A 428 -8.42 18.93 1.42
C LEU A 428 -9.33 17.74 1.78
N LEU A 429 -9.94 17.10 0.78
CA LEU A 429 -10.69 15.86 1.00
C LEU A 429 -9.79 14.70 1.43
N LEU A 430 -8.57 14.61 0.88
CA LEU A 430 -7.56 13.64 1.33
C LEU A 430 -7.18 13.87 2.80
N ASP A 431 -7.01 15.13 3.22
CA ASP A 431 -6.75 15.45 4.62
C ASP A 431 -7.91 15.00 5.53
N ALA A 432 -9.15 15.35 5.16
CA ALA A 432 -10.33 14.91 5.91
C ALA A 432 -10.40 13.37 6.01
N TYR A 433 -10.13 12.66 4.91
CA TYR A 433 -10.09 11.20 4.89
C TYR A 433 -9.00 10.63 5.80
N VAL A 434 -7.78 11.20 5.76
CA VAL A 434 -6.66 10.79 6.63
C VAL A 434 -7.02 10.97 8.10
N LYS A 435 -7.58 12.12 8.48
CA LYS A 435 -8.02 12.40 9.86
C LYS A 435 -9.04 11.38 10.33
N TRP A 436 -10.01 11.06 9.49
CA TRP A 436 -11.06 10.12 9.82
C TRP A 436 -10.58 8.67 9.96
N HIS A 437 -9.79 8.17 9.01
CA HIS A 437 -9.47 6.74 8.94
C HIS A 437 -8.14 6.34 9.58
N PHE A 438 -7.19 7.26 9.71
CA PHE A 438 -5.85 6.94 10.20
C PHE A 438 -5.52 7.58 11.55
N PHE A 439 -6.17 8.67 11.95
CA PHE A 439 -5.92 9.32 13.24
C PHE A 439 -6.91 8.84 14.32
N PRO A 440 -6.58 9.04 15.62
CA PRO A 440 -7.54 8.83 16.69
C PRO A 440 -8.71 9.81 16.59
N SER A 441 -9.85 9.45 17.19
CA SER A 441 -11.01 10.34 17.26
C SER A 441 -10.68 11.63 18.01
N GLY A 442 -11.27 12.74 17.56
CA GLY A 442 -11.03 14.10 18.05
C GLY A 442 -10.04 14.91 17.20
N PHE A 443 -9.37 14.27 16.23
CA PHE A 443 -8.46 14.97 15.32
C PHE A 443 -9.16 15.60 14.12
N GLU A 444 -10.42 15.25 13.86
CA GLU A 444 -11.20 15.68 12.70
C GLU A 444 -11.45 17.19 12.69
N GLU A 445 -11.47 17.82 13.87
CA GLU A 445 -11.72 19.25 14.06
C GLU A 445 -10.52 20.14 13.74
N ASN A 446 -9.30 19.57 13.70
CA ASN A 446 -8.11 20.35 13.39
C ASN A 446 -8.06 20.68 11.90
N ASP A 447 -7.56 21.88 11.59
CA ASP A 447 -7.45 22.35 10.23
C ASP A 447 -6.26 21.73 9.47
N PHE A 448 -6.23 21.98 8.16
CA PHE A 448 -5.15 21.50 7.30
C PHE A 448 -3.78 22.06 7.70
N SER A 449 -3.73 23.29 8.21
CA SER A 449 -2.49 23.97 8.61
C SER A 449 -1.84 23.24 9.79
N PHE A 450 -2.63 22.86 10.80
CA PHE A 450 -2.19 22.07 11.93
C PHE A 450 -1.55 20.76 11.47
N PHE A 451 -2.22 20.01 10.58
CA PHE A 451 -1.67 18.76 10.06
C PHE A 451 -0.42 18.96 9.21
N ARG A 452 -0.38 20.03 8.42
CA ARG A 452 0.80 20.38 7.62
C ARG A 452 2.03 20.60 8.50
N GLU A 453 1.89 21.34 9.59
CA GLU A 453 2.97 21.64 10.52
C GLU A 453 3.41 20.41 11.32
N HIS A 454 2.45 19.69 11.90
CA HIS A 454 2.75 18.67 12.90
C HIS A 454 3.00 17.30 12.24
N PHE A 455 2.23 16.91 11.22
CA PHE A 455 2.32 15.57 10.64
C PHE A 455 2.91 15.57 9.24
N TYR A 456 2.33 16.28 8.28
CA TYR A 456 2.76 16.19 6.87
C TYR A 456 4.15 16.75 6.65
N GLY A 457 4.55 17.76 7.42
CA GLY A 457 5.87 18.40 7.43
C GLY A 457 7.00 17.52 7.97
N LEU A 458 6.70 16.39 8.62
CA LEU A 458 7.70 15.58 9.32
C LEU A 458 8.79 15.05 8.39
N ARG A 459 9.98 14.94 8.96
CA ARG A 459 11.13 14.29 8.32
C ARG A 459 10.99 12.78 8.39
N ALA A 460 11.39 12.10 7.32
CA ALA A 460 11.51 10.64 7.32
C ALA A 460 12.71 10.16 6.51
N LYS A 461 13.13 8.92 6.78
CA LYS A 461 14.06 8.15 5.94
C LYS A 461 13.28 7.16 5.10
N ILE A 462 13.53 7.13 3.79
CA ILE A 462 12.95 6.17 2.87
C ILE A 462 13.95 5.05 2.60
N LYS A 463 13.53 3.81 2.83
CA LYS A 463 14.29 2.60 2.51
C LYS A 463 13.45 1.70 1.61
N LYS A 464 13.96 1.43 0.40
CA LYS A 464 13.35 0.45 -0.51
C LYS A 464 13.83 -0.95 -0.13
N GLU A 465 12.89 -1.84 0.14
CA GLU A 465 13.10 -3.27 0.37
C GLU A 465 12.45 -4.08 -0.76
N LYS A 466 12.62 -5.42 -0.79
CA LYS A 466 12.20 -6.25 -1.93
C LYS A 466 10.69 -6.15 -2.21
N GLN A 467 9.88 -6.08 -1.16
CA GLN A 467 8.40 -6.11 -1.24
C GLN A 467 7.74 -4.89 -0.58
N ARG A 468 8.52 -3.97 -0.02
CA ARG A 468 7.98 -2.79 0.66
C ARG A 468 8.87 -1.56 0.55
N ILE A 469 8.28 -0.38 0.69
CA ILE A 469 8.97 0.88 0.90
C ILE A 469 8.70 1.33 2.34
N VAL A 470 9.76 1.46 3.11
CA VAL A 470 9.70 1.83 4.53
C VAL A 470 10.00 3.31 4.69
N PHE A 471 9.06 4.05 5.29
CA PHE A 471 9.20 5.42 5.77
C PHE A 471 9.46 5.37 7.27
N SER A 472 10.67 5.76 7.70
CA SER A 472 11.06 5.84 9.13
C SER A 472 11.08 7.29 9.58
N PHE A 473 10.09 7.71 10.35
CA PHE A 473 9.90 9.08 10.79
C PHE A 473 10.95 9.50 11.81
N LYS A 474 11.33 10.77 11.75
CA LYS A 474 12.25 11.38 12.72
C LYS A 474 11.55 12.57 13.36
N PRO A 475 10.60 12.33 14.27
CA PRO A 475 9.97 13.41 14.99
C PRO A 475 11.03 14.19 15.79
N PRO A 476 10.81 15.49 16.04
CA PRO A 476 11.65 16.27 16.96
C PRO A 476 11.78 15.62 18.34
N SER A 477 12.82 15.96 19.09
CA SER A 477 12.94 15.54 20.48
C SER A 477 11.76 16.07 21.30
N LYS A 478 11.14 15.23 22.13
CA LYS A 478 9.92 15.55 22.90
C LYS A 478 8.73 15.96 22.03
N TYR A 479 8.58 15.35 20.85
CA TYR A 479 7.44 15.61 19.98
C TYR A 479 6.11 15.32 20.69
N PRO A 480 5.23 16.32 20.87
CA PRO A 480 4.03 16.18 21.70
C PRO A 480 3.03 15.16 21.15
N PHE A 481 3.05 14.93 19.82
CA PHE A 481 2.12 14.03 19.14
C PHE A 481 2.75 12.67 18.77
N LEU A 482 3.70 12.18 19.58
CA LEU A 482 4.41 10.93 19.30
C LEU A 482 3.45 9.73 19.27
N LYS A 483 2.51 9.65 20.22
CA LYS A 483 1.56 8.53 20.31
C LYS A 483 0.60 8.50 19.12
N GLU A 484 0.18 9.66 18.66
CA GLU A 484 -0.68 9.84 17.50
C GLU A 484 0.07 9.49 16.21
N LEU A 485 1.36 9.85 16.13
CA LEU A 485 2.23 9.44 15.03
C LEU A 485 2.43 7.92 15.00
N GLU A 486 2.60 7.27 16.16
CA GLU A 486 2.65 5.81 16.26
C GLU A 486 1.32 5.19 15.83
N TYR A 487 0.20 5.73 16.28
CA TYR A 487 -1.13 5.29 15.90
C TYR A 487 -1.36 5.36 14.39
N VAL A 488 -1.13 6.52 13.75
CA VAL A 488 -1.32 6.68 12.30
C VAL A 488 -0.39 5.77 11.49
N CYS A 489 0.86 5.57 11.92
CA CYS A 489 1.78 4.63 11.26
C CYS A 489 1.21 3.20 11.28
N ARG A 490 0.66 2.77 12.42
CA ARG A 490 0.04 1.44 12.56
C ARG A 490 -1.17 1.29 11.65
N ARG A 491 -2.08 2.26 11.64
CA ARG A 491 -3.28 2.26 10.78
C ARG A 491 -2.94 2.17 9.30
N VAL A 492 -1.95 2.94 8.83
CA VAL A 492 -1.49 2.88 7.45
C VAL A 492 -0.92 1.50 7.11
N ASN A 493 -0.16 0.90 8.02
CA ASN A 493 0.42 -0.44 7.81
C ASN A 493 -0.67 -1.51 7.67
N GLU A 494 -1.69 -1.47 8.52
CA GLU A 494 -2.80 -2.44 8.54
C GLU A 494 -3.69 -2.33 7.29
N ARG A 495 -3.78 -1.14 6.68
CA ARG A 495 -4.50 -0.91 5.41
C ARG A 495 -3.84 -1.58 4.20
N GLU A 496 -2.62 -2.11 4.34
CA GLU A 496 -1.87 -2.75 3.25
C GLU A 496 -1.80 -1.92 1.97
N VAL A 497 -1.54 -0.61 2.10
CA VAL A 497 -1.48 0.27 0.93
C VAL A 497 -0.40 -0.23 -0.04
N LEU A 498 -0.80 -0.59 -1.26
CA LEU A 498 0.08 -1.06 -2.31
C LEU A 498 0.41 0.10 -3.25
N LEU A 499 1.68 0.48 -3.29
CA LEU A 499 2.20 1.46 -4.24
C LEU A 499 2.33 0.83 -5.64
N SER A 500 2.71 1.64 -6.63
CA SER A 500 3.02 1.16 -7.99
C SER A 500 3.88 -0.12 -7.97
N GLN A 501 3.58 -1.08 -8.83
CA GLN A 501 4.27 -2.38 -8.92
C GLN A 501 4.03 -3.34 -7.73
N ASN A 502 2.88 -3.23 -7.04
CA ASN A 502 2.52 -4.07 -5.90
C ASN A 502 3.53 -4.02 -4.74
N VAL A 503 4.18 -2.85 -4.55
CA VAL A 503 5.13 -2.64 -3.46
C VAL A 503 4.41 -2.04 -2.27
N ARG A 504 4.42 -2.73 -1.13
CA ARG A 504 3.69 -2.27 0.04
C ARG A 504 4.31 -1.03 0.68
N LEU A 505 3.49 -0.07 1.08
CA LEU A 505 3.89 1.03 1.93
C LEU A 505 4.00 0.56 3.39
N TRP A 506 5.06 0.99 4.08
CA TRP A 506 5.25 0.75 5.50
C TRP A 506 5.74 1.99 6.21
N CYS A 507 5.11 2.35 7.32
CA CYS A 507 5.43 3.48 8.18
C CYS A 507 5.94 2.99 9.53
N GLN A 508 6.98 3.63 10.04
CA GLN A 508 7.53 3.39 11.38
C GLN A 508 8.19 4.68 11.88
N ILE A 509 8.53 4.73 13.17
CA ILE A 509 9.31 5.83 13.76
C ILE A 509 10.76 5.38 13.87
#